data_AF-A0A954JJB4-F1
#
_entry.id   AF-A0A954JJB4-F1
#
_cell.length_a   1.000
_cell.length_b   1.000
_cell.length_c   1.000
_cell.angle_alpha   90.00
_cell.angle_beta   90.00
_cell.angle_gamma   90.00
#
_symmetry.space_group_name_H-M   'P 1'
#
loop_
_entity.id
_entity.type
_entity.pdbx_description
1 polymer ?
#
loop_
_entity_poly.entity_id
_entity_poly.type
_entity_poly.pdbx_seq_one_letter_code
_entity_poly.pdbx_strand_id
1 'polypeptide(L)' 'MPVFTYEAMDNSGLEVKEEIEAPSEEEARQMIREKGFYPTRISEKSTRKKKDDKGKKRPQAGGKPKKAFTIGGVSA' A
#
# COMPACT_ATOMS: atom_id res chain seq x y z
N MET A 1 4.13 -11.34 16.88
CA MET A 1 2.97 -10.51 16.52
C MET A 1 3.37 -9.66 15.31
N PRO A 2 2.44 -9.18 14.47
CA PRO A 2 2.79 -8.22 13.44
C PRO A 2 3.32 -6.93 14.08
N VAL A 3 4.35 -6.36 13.46
CA VAL A 3 4.93 -5.09 13.87
C VAL A 3 4.40 -4.03 12.91
N PHE A 4 3.80 -2.98 13.45
CA PHE A 4 3.32 -1.82 12.71
C PHE A 4 4.25 -0.65 12.99
N THR A 5 4.77 -0.04 11.93
CA THR A 5 5.36 1.29 12.01
C THR A 5 4.24 2.32 12.06
N TYR A 6 4.28 3.22 13.02
CA TYR A 6 3.33 4.32 13.12
C TYR A 6 4.03 5.66 13.09
N GLU A 7 3.34 6.65 12.51
CA GLU A 7 3.63 8.07 12.65
C GLU A 7 2.51 8.64 13.50
N ALA A 8 2.88 9.26 14.61
CA ALA A 8 1.93 9.89 15.51
C ALA A 8 2.44 11.25 15.97
N MET A 9 1.52 12.16 16.27
CA MET A 9 1.83 13.48 16.80
C MET A 9 1.73 13.45 18.33
N ASP A 10 2.74 13.90 19.04
CA ASP A 10 2.67 14.04 20.50
C ASP A 10 1.92 15.33 20.90
N ASN A 11 1.68 15.53 22.20
CA ASN A 11 0.99 16.72 22.70
C ASN A 11 1.76 18.03 22.38
N SER A 12 3.07 17.96 22.16
CA SER A 12 3.93 19.07 21.76
C SER A 12 3.86 19.37 20.25
N GLY A 13 3.14 18.56 19.47
CA GLY A 13 3.02 18.74 18.02
C GLY A 13 4.19 18.18 17.21
N LEU A 14 5.05 17.37 17.80
CA LEU A 14 6.16 16.72 17.09
C LEU A 14 5.71 15.37 16.52
N GLU A 15 6.21 15.06 15.33
CA GLU A 15 5.97 13.79 14.66
C GLU A 15 6.95 12.74 15.20
N VAL A 16 6.42 11.68 15.81
CA VAL A 16 7.17 10.54 16.33
C VAL A 16 6.91 9.33 15.44
N LYS A 17 7.98 8.70 14.98
CA LYS A 17 7.93 7.45 14.19
C LYS A 17 8.49 6.31 15.02
N GLU A 18 7.64 5.35 15.33
CA GLU A 18 7.99 4.21 16.17
C GLU A 18 7.35 2.93 15.66
N GLU A 19 7.79 1.80 16.21
CA GLU A 19 7.27 0.48 15.91
C GLU A 19 6.39 -0.01 17.08
N ILE A 20 5.24 -0.59 16.77
CA ILE A 20 4.34 -1.18 17.76
C ILE A 20 3.97 -2.60 17.37
N GLU A 21 4.04 -3.52 18.34
CA GLU A 21 3.52 -4.87 18.18
C GLU A 21 2.03 -4.87 18.49
N ALA A 22 1.21 -5.14 17.48
CA ALA A 22 -0.24 -5.19 17.61
C ALA A 22 -0.78 -6.39 16.84
N PRO A 23 -1.94 -6.96 17.21
CA PRO A 23 -2.60 -7.99 16.42
C PRO A 23 -3.31 -7.42 15.17
N SER A 24 -3.60 -6.12 15.15
CA SER A 24 -4.28 -5.42 14.04
C SER A 24 -3.97 -3.91 14.02
N GLU A 25 -4.29 -3.23 12.91
CA GLU A 25 -4.16 -1.77 12.80
C GLU A 25 -5.05 -1.04 13.82
N GLU A 26 -6.26 -1.56 14.08
CA GLU A 26 -7.21 -0.93 15.01
C GLU A 26 -6.68 -0.95 16.44
N GLU A 27 -6.09 -2.07 16.85
CA GLU A 27 -5.42 -2.22 18.15
C GLU A 27 -4.16 -1.36 18.23
N ALA A 28 -3.38 -1.26 17.14
CA ALA A 28 -2.25 -0.35 17.07
C ALA A 28 -2.69 1.11 17.33
N ARG A 29 -3.79 1.56 16.70
CA ARG A 29 -4.33 2.92 16.93
C ARG A 29 -4.72 3.15 18.38
N GLN A 30 -5.33 2.14 19.00
CA GLN A 30 -5.76 2.23 20.39
C GLN A 30 -4.56 2.33 21.32
N MET A 31 -3.57 1.46 21.17
CA MET A 31 -2.35 1.51 21.96
C MET A 31 -1.54 2.80 21.76
N ILE A 32 -1.48 3.34 20.54
CA ILE A 32 -0.83 4.64 20.28
C ILE A 32 -1.54 5.77 21.05
N ARG A 33 -2.88 5.74 21.12
CA ARG A 33 -3.66 6.71 21.90
C ARG A 33 -3.48 6.54 23.40
N GLU A 34 -3.39 5.30 23.89
CA GLU A 34 -3.12 5.01 25.31
C GLU A 34 -1.73 5.50 25.74
N LYS A 35 -0.76 5.52 24.82
CA LYS A 35 0.55 6.13 25.03
C LYS A 35 0.53 7.67 25.02
N GLY A 36 -0.61 8.29 24.72
CA GLY A 36 -0.74 9.75 24.63
C GLY A 36 -0.28 10.33 23.29
N PHE A 37 -0.17 9.51 22.24
CA PHE A 37 0.16 9.95 20.90
C PHE A 37 -1.07 9.95 19.99
N TYR A 38 -1.12 10.88 19.03
CA TYR A 38 -2.20 10.98 18.05
C TYR A 38 -1.78 10.32 16.73
N PRO A 39 -2.30 9.12 16.39
CA PRO A 39 -1.90 8.42 15.16
C PRO A 39 -2.32 9.22 13.92
N THR A 40 -1.34 9.64 13.13
CA THR A 40 -1.54 10.32 11.83
C THR A 40 -1.40 9.34 10.68
N ARG A 41 -0.55 8.31 10.82
CA ARG A 41 -0.35 7.26 9.82
C ARG A 41 0.07 5.95 10.47
N ILE A 42 -0.43 4.83 9.96
CA ILE A 42 -0.01 3.49 10.38
C ILE A 42 0.35 2.68 9.14
N SER A 43 1.42 1.90 9.23
CA SER A 43 1.89 1.03 8.15
C SER A 43 2.40 -0.28 8.74
N GLU A 44 1.78 -1.38 8.33
CA GLU A 44 2.20 -2.72 8.72
C GLU A 44 3.58 -3.03 8.12
N LYS A 45 4.55 -3.36 8.98
CA LYS A 45 5.88 -3.80 8.57
C LYS A 45 5.84 -5.30 8.21
N SER A 46 4.90 -5.69 7.36
CA SER A 46 4.82 -7.07 6.85
C SER A 46 5.87 -7.27 5.77
N THR A 47 6.94 -7.97 6.12
CA THR A 47 8.03 -8.40 5.23
C THR A 47 7.61 -9.51 4.25
N ARG A 48 6.37 -9.50 3.74
CA ARG A 48 5.91 -10.39 2.67
C ARG A 48 5.04 -9.66 1.66
N LYS A 49 5.60 -9.52 0.46
CA LYS A 49 4.94 -9.22 -0.83
C LYS A 49 3.53 -9.81 -0.96
N LYS A 50 2.69 -9.04 -1.70
CA LYS A 50 1.37 -9.34 -2.35
C LYS A 50 0.16 -8.89 -1.51
N LYS A 51 -0.80 -8.09 -1.97
CA LYS A 51 -1.40 -7.77 -3.30
C LYS A 51 -2.09 -6.39 -3.15
N ASP A 52 -1.99 -5.48 -4.12
CA ASP A 52 -2.98 -5.27 -5.20
C ASP A 52 -4.41 -4.96 -4.71
N ASP A 53 -4.98 -3.90 -5.30
CA ASP A 53 -6.40 -3.48 -5.29
C ASP A 53 -6.86 -2.40 -4.29
N LYS A 54 -6.58 -1.12 -4.65
CA LYS A 54 -7.68 -0.14 -4.85
C LYS A 54 -7.15 1.15 -5.49
N GLY A 55 -7.49 1.37 -6.76
CA GLY A 55 -7.66 2.73 -7.26
C GLY A 55 -7.08 3.08 -8.64
N LYS A 56 -7.55 2.45 -9.72
CA LYS A 56 -8.17 3.18 -10.85
C LYS A 56 -8.69 2.24 -11.94
N LYS A 57 -10.03 2.14 -11.96
CA LYS A 57 -10.89 2.15 -13.15
C LYS A 57 -10.65 1.08 -14.24
N ARG A 58 -11.39 -0.03 -14.07
CA ARG A 58 -12.37 -0.61 -15.03
C ARG A 58 -11.86 -1.17 -16.38
N PRO A 59 -12.65 -2.10 -16.97
CA PRO A 59 -12.15 -3.36 -17.50
C PRO A 59 -12.02 -3.35 -19.02
N GLN A 60 -11.48 -4.46 -19.54
CA GLN A 60 -11.92 -5.15 -20.77
C GLN A 60 -10.78 -5.46 -21.75
N ALA A 61 -10.83 -6.69 -22.24
CA ALA A 61 -10.24 -7.21 -23.47
C ALA A 61 -8.70 -7.38 -23.50
N GLY A 62 -8.28 -8.61 -23.21
CA GLY A 62 -7.84 -9.51 -24.28
C GLY A 62 -6.51 -9.19 -24.97
N GLY A 63 -5.53 -10.06 -24.73
CA GLY A 63 -4.63 -10.57 -25.77
C GLY A 63 -3.65 -9.59 -26.42
N LYS A 64 -2.41 -9.58 -25.93
CA LYS A 64 -1.24 -9.36 -26.81
C LYS A 64 -1.07 -10.58 -27.73
N PRO A 65 -0.42 -10.47 -28.90
CA PRO A 65 -0.50 -9.42 -29.92
C PRO A 65 -0.94 -10.03 -31.27
N LYS A 66 -1.76 -9.32 -32.07
CA LYS A 66 -2.00 -9.72 -33.47
C LYS A 66 -0.72 -9.50 -34.26
N LYS A 67 -0.09 -10.61 -34.67
CA LYS A 67 0.83 -10.66 -35.81
C LYS A 67 0.12 -10.03 -37.01
N ALA A 68 0.56 -8.85 -37.41
CA ALA A 68 0.08 -8.16 -38.60
C ALA A 68 1.24 -7.37 -39.21
N PHE A 69 2.13 -8.07 -39.90
CA PHE A 69 2.92 -7.49 -40.97
C PHE A 69 3.01 -8.51 -42.10
N THR A 70 1.90 -8.65 -42.82
CA THR A 70 1.93 -9.06 -44.22
C THR A 70 1.65 -7.80 -45.02
N ILE A 71 2.70 -7.09 -45.44
CA ILE A 71 2.63 -6.20 -46.59
C ILE A 71 3.24 -7.00 -47.74
N GLY A 72 2.37 -7.71 -48.45
CA GLY A 72 2.70 -8.26 -49.75
C GLY A 72 2.66 -7.16 -50.79
N GLY A 73 3.62 -7.22 -51.72
CA GLY A 73 3.47 -6.81 -53.11
C GLY A 73 3.61 -5.33 -53.42
N VAL A 74 4.75 -4.95 -54.01
CA VAL A 74 4.73 -4.20 -55.28
C VAL A 74 5.84 -4.72 -56.20
N SER A 75 5.44 -4.93 -57.45
CA SER A 75 6.24 -5.22 -58.64
C SER A 75 6.79 -3.92 -59.24
N ALA A 76 8.07 -3.90 -59.60
CA ALA A 76 8.67 -3.11 -60.68
C ALA A 76 10.10 -3.62 -60.93
#